data_AF-A0A9E3NPB2-F1
#
_entry.id   AF-A0A9E3NPB2-F1
#
_cell.length_a   1.000
_cell.length_b   1.000
_cell.length_c   1.000
_cell.angle_alpha   90.00
_cell.angle_beta   90.00
_cell.angle_gamma   90.00
#
_symmetry.space_group_name_H-M   'P 1'
#
loop_
_entity.id
_entity.type
_entity.pdbx_description
1 polymer ?
#
loop_
_entity_poly.entity_id
_entity_poly.type
_entity_poly.pdbx_seq_one_letter_code
_entity_poly.pdbx_strand_id
1 'polypeptide(L)'
;MRRGILIIALVAACDPTSGRSVRPDDELISEGGPAGDDGGADATVPERCAIPGDTRCEGEDVLMTCGPGATMESTTCALGCSPTPVARCRVFAPSGPVTSGDATAAGLASITFATGTTINGATGEIVGVRAAGEGVANGIGFRVAQRTSAGGVSYAVGIFSFESLMIASGVELALRGANSVALVAGKHVQIDGVIDARGDCAGVSGGPGGFAGGAANTAGLGPGGGQVASGVGTTDPGGGGGGYAAPGGRGGPTATGIYSVAGVVYGDAELTDLLGGSGGADGFNGGVNGGGGGGGAVQIVSLRDVTIGGGPSVGGINAGGCGGFASAGSGGGGGSGGAIVVEAPRIILAGNGVLAANGGGGGGAEVTAAVRQHGALGASPAPAAGSGGGAGGAGASPAGKDGSKPGGAAGGGGGGCGRIKLRAFDPIDLRGVVSPAIGSGATAKSEGG
;
A
#
# COMPACT_ATOMS: atom_id res chain seq x y z
N MET A 1 56.03 -5.50 -12.37
CA MET A 1 56.47 -5.05 -13.71
C MET A 1 55.21 -4.66 -14.48
N ARG A 2 54.96 -3.34 -14.61
CA ARG A 2 54.88 -2.57 -15.87
C ARG A 2 53.73 -3.00 -16.81
N ARG A 3 52.65 -2.19 -16.83
CA ARG A 3 52.25 -1.23 -17.91
C ARG A 3 51.45 -1.95 -19.03
N GLY A 4 50.37 -1.39 -19.60
CA GLY A 4 50.01 0.02 -19.64
C GLY A 4 48.61 0.32 -20.17
N ILE A 5 48.34 1.61 -20.05
CA ILE A 5 47.22 2.44 -20.50
C ILE A 5 47.34 2.70 -22.02
N LEU A 6 46.21 2.78 -22.73
CA LEU A 6 46.14 3.49 -24.02
C LEU A 6 44.83 4.30 -24.11
N ILE A 7 44.99 5.59 -24.44
CA ILE A 7 43.98 6.64 -24.64
C ILE A 7 44.07 7.08 -26.13
N ILE A 8 43.02 7.75 -26.64
CA ILE A 8 42.94 8.67 -27.81
C ILE A 8 42.55 7.93 -29.12
N ALA A 9 41.60 8.34 -29.97
CA ALA A 9 41.31 9.70 -30.48
C ALA A 9 39.86 9.93 -30.97
N LEU A 10 39.45 11.19 -30.82
CA LEU A 10 38.39 11.92 -31.52
C LEU A 10 38.72 12.08 -33.02
N VAL A 11 37.72 12.01 -33.91
CA VAL A 11 37.82 12.56 -35.28
C VAL A 11 36.61 13.46 -35.53
N ALA A 12 36.90 14.75 -35.69
CA ALA A 12 36.04 15.76 -36.28
C ALA A 12 36.34 15.83 -37.78
N ALA A 13 35.30 15.99 -38.62
CA ALA A 13 35.44 16.38 -40.01
C ALA A 13 34.61 17.65 -40.25
N CYS A 14 35.30 18.66 -40.77
CA CYS A 14 34.82 19.93 -41.27
C CYS A 14 34.94 19.88 -42.80
N ASP A 15 33.99 20.45 -43.55
CA ASP A 15 34.25 20.90 -44.93
C ASP A 15 33.48 22.20 -45.23
N PRO A 16 34.15 23.28 -45.67
CA PRO A 16 33.57 24.58 -45.98
C PRO A 16 33.51 24.89 -47.50
N THR A 17 32.47 25.56 -47.98
CA THR A 17 32.49 26.33 -49.25
C THR A 17 31.49 27.50 -49.15
N SER A 18 31.98 28.74 -49.00
CA SER A 18 32.08 29.80 -50.04
C SER A 18 30.73 30.48 -50.39
N GLY A 19 30.53 31.80 -50.38
CA GLY A 19 31.46 32.92 -50.33
C GLY A 19 30.72 34.28 -50.26
N ARG A 20 31.51 35.31 -49.93
CA ARG A 20 31.21 36.75 -49.69
C ARG A 20 30.85 37.55 -50.95
N SER A 21 30.14 38.67 -50.79
CA SER A 21 30.59 40.06 -51.11
C SER A 21 29.43 41.07 -51.02
N VAL A 22 29.27 41.89 -49.96
CA VAL A 22 29.62 43.33 -49.84
C VAL A 22 29.19 44.23 -51.02
N ARG A 23 28.28 45.21 -50.80
CA ARG A 23 28.56 46.68 -50.74
C ARG A 23 27.29 47.55 -50.54
N PRO A 24 27.46 48.83 -50.13
CA PRO A 24 26.50 49.62 -49.36
C PRO A 24 25.93 50.82 -50.16
N ASP A 25 25.19 51.67 -49.43
CA ASP A 25 24.78 53.05 -49.76
C ASP A 25 23.55 53.20 -50.68
N ASP A 26 22.42 53.64 -50.11
CA ASP A 26 21.69 54.81 -50.62
C ASP A 26 20.62 55.31 -49.62
N GLU A 27 20.70 56.62 -49.33
CA GLU A 27 19.68 57.43 -48.65
C GLU A 27 18.41 57.55 -49.51
N LEU A 28 17.25 57.82 -48.87
CA LEU A 28 16.32 58.91 -49.25
C LEU A 28 15.07 58.96 -48.33
N ILE A 29 15.10 59.91 -47.38
CA ILE A 29 14.10 60.97 -47.06
C ILE A 29 12.59 60.69 -47.29
N SER A 30 11.76 60.86 -46.24
CA SER A 30 10.68 61.89 -46.17
C SER A 30 9.62 61.65 -45.08
N GLU A 31 9.69 62.45 -44.01
CA GLU A 31 8.63 63.24 -43.33
C GLU A 31 7.16 62.73 -43.25
N GLY A 32 6.63 62.74 -42.01
CA GLY A 32 5.41 63.53 -41.72
C GLY A 32 4.21 62.83 -41.07
N GLY A 33 3.98 63.09 -39.77
CA GLY A 33 2.63 63.15 -39.19
C GLY A 33 2.44 62.49 -37.82
N PRO A 34 2.31 63.25 -36.71
CA PRO A 34 1.91 62.72 -35.41
C PRO A 34 0.39 62.79 -35.26
N ALA A 35 -0.28 61.64 -35.19
CA ALA A 35 -1.63 61.56 -34.66
C ALA A 35 -1.54 61.25 -33.16
N GLY A 36 -1.90 62.24 -32.35
CA GLY A 36 -2.17 62.02 -30.94
C GLY A 36 -3.45 61.21 -30.80
N ASP A 37 -3.35 60.10 -30.09
CA ASP A 37 -4.47 59.48 -29.40
C ASP A 37 -4.24 59.62 -27.90
N ASP A 38 -5.34 59.94 -27.26
CA ASP A 38 -5.55 60.46 -25.93
C ASP A 38 -5.34 59.40 -24.85
N GLY A 39 -4.59 59.78 -23.82
CA GLY A 39 -4.36 58.99 -22.61
C GLY A 39 -5.60 58.89 -21.71
N GLY A 40 -6.74 58.48 -22.26
CA GLY A 40 -7.84 57.94 -21.47
C GLY A 40 -7.38 56.61 -20.90
N ALA A 41 -7.22 56.53 -19.58
CA ALA A 41 -7.15 55.25 -18.90
C ALA A 41 -8.47 54.52 -19.21
N ASP A 42 -8.41 53.61 -20.18
CA ASP A 42 -9.50 52.70 -20.50
C ASP A 42 -9.84 52.00 -19.20
N ALA A 43 -10.96 52.38 -18.59
CA ALA A 43 -11.52 51.69 -17.47
C ALA A 43 -11.83 50.29 -17.99
N THR A 44 -10.90 49.35 -17.76
CA THR A 44 -10.99 47.95 -18.17
C THR A 44 -12.39 47.49 -17.86
N VAL A 45 -13.23 47.42 -18.90
CA VAL A 45 -14.60 46.92 -18.76
C VAL A 45 -14.41 45.53 -18.20
N PRO A 46 -14.93 45.20 -17.00
CA PRO A 46 -14.68 43.91 -16.38
C PRO A 46 -15.07 42.87 -17.42
N GLU A 47 -14.11 42.03 -17.78
CA GLU A 47 -14.16 41.09 -18.89
C GLU A 47 -15.43 40.23 -18.72
N ARG A 48 -16.52 40.66 -19.38
CA ARG A 48 -17.82 40.02 -19.24
C ARG A 48 -17.72 38.68 -19.94
N CYS A 49 -17.96 37.60 -19.22
CA CYS A 49 -17.97 36.27 -19.81
C CYS A 49 -19.18 36.12 -20.74
N ALA A 50 -18.95 35.56 -21.93
CA ALA A 50 -19.93 35.59 -23.01
C ALA A 50 -21.12 34.63 -22.79
N ILE A 51 -20.92 33.54 -22.05
CA ILE A 51 -21.90 32.47 -21.92
C ILE A 51 -22.02 32.07 -20.43
N PRO A 52 -23.19 32.26 -19.80
CA PRO A 52 -23.44 31.75 -18.45
C PRO A 52 -23.17 30.24 -18.37
N GLY A 53 -22.41 29.82 -17.37
CA GLY A 53 -21.96 28.43 -17.18
C GLY A 53 -20.61 28.11 -17.82
N ASP A 54 -20.02 29.00 -18.62
CA ASP A 54 -18.64 28.81 -19.11
C ASP A 54 -17.66 28.78 -17.93
N THR A 55 -16.74 27.83 -18.00
CA THR A 55 -15.70 27.64 -16.99
C THR A 55 -14.33 27.78 -17.62
N ARG A 56 -13.40 28.46 -16.95
CA ARG A 56 -11.97 28.48 -17.30
C ARG A 56 -11.11 28.38 -16.06
N CYS A 57 -9.92 27.80 -16.18
CA CYS A 57 -8.93 27.88 -15.10
C CYS A 57 -8.20 29.22 -15.20
N GLU A 58 -8.09 29.93 -14.08
CA GLU A 58 -7.21 31.07 -13.90
C GLU A 58 -6.04 30.62 -13.01
N GLY A 59 -4.86 30.50 -13.60
CA GLY A 59 -3.73 29.86 -12.93
C GLY A 59 -3.95 28.35 -12.70
N GLU A 60 -3.23 27.80 -11.72
CA GLU A 60 -3.26 26.37 -11.42
C GLU A 60 -4.37 25.97 -10.44
N ASP A 61 -4.95 26.92 -9.71
CA ASP A 61 -5.78 26.66 -8.53
C ASP A 61 -7.07 27.47 -8.46
N VAL A 62 -7.41 28.29 -9.47
CA VAL A 62 -8.69 29.00 -9.50
C VAL A 62 -9.53 28.52 -10.68
N LEU A 63 -10.75 28.07 -10.40
CA LEU A 63 -11.79 27.86 -11.39
C LEU A 63 -12.64 29.11 -11.46
N MET A 64 -12.67 29.73 -12.63
CA MET A 64 -13.57 30.82 -12.92
C MET A 64 -14.83 30.27 -13.58
N THR A 65 -15.99 30.61 -13.03
CA THR A 65 -17.30 30.22 -13.54
C THR A 65 -18.11 31.45 -13.92
N CYS A 66 -18.68 31.47 -15.11
CA CYS A 66 -19.53 32.56 -15.56
C CYS A 66 -20.93 32.46 -14.91
N GLY A 67 -21.22 33.38 -13.99
CA GLY A 67 -22.50 33.46 -13.30
C GLY A 67 -23.60 34.14 -14.15
N PRO A 68 -24.86 34.11 -13.66
CA PRO A 68 -25.96 34.84 -14.28
C PRO A 68 -25.68 36.35 -14.30
N GLY A 69 -25.72 36.97 -15.48
CA GLY A 69 -25.38 38.40 -15.66
C GLY A 69 -23.98 38.66 -16.20
N ALA A 70 -23.26 37.63 -16.67
CA ALA A 70 -21.91 37.73 -17.23
C ALA A 70 -20.84 38.18 -16.23
N THR A 71 -21.05 37.89 -14.94
CA THR A 71 -20.07 38.10 -13.87
C THR A 71 -19.25 36.85 -13.66
N MET A 72 -17.93 37.00 -13.55
CA MET A 72 -17.04 35.88 -13.25
C MET A 72 -17.00 35.63 -11.74
N GLU A 73 -17.34 34.42 -11.33
CA GLU A 73 -17.19 33.93 -9.96
C GLU A 73 -15.93 33.07 -9.87
N SER A 74 -15.06 33.40 -8.92
CA SER A 74 -13.85 32.62 -8.66
C SER A 74 -14.12 31.57 -7.59
N THR A 75 -13.65 30.35 -7.86
CA THR A 75 -13.65 29.24 -6.91
C THR A 75 -12.23 28.73 -6.77
N THR A 76 -11.67 28.79 -5.56
CA THR A 76 -10.37 28.18 -5.29
C THR A 76 -10.50 26.65 -5.28
N CYS A 77 -9.80 26.01 -6.20
CA CYS A 77 -9.68 24.58 -6.32
C CYS A 77 -8.54 24.06 -5.43
N ALA A 78 -8.90 23.44 -4.31
CA ALA A 78 -7.92 22.92 -3.35
C ALA A 78 -6.92 21.90 -3.93
N LEU A 79 -7.27 21.23 -5.04
CA LEU A 79 -6.43 20.23 -5.72
C LEU A 79 -5.96 20.71 -7.10
N GLY A 80 -6.08 22.01 -7.36
CA GLY A 80 -5.84 22.59 -8.66
C GLY A 80 -7.04 22.53 -9.61
N CYS A 81 -6.97 23.29 -10.68
CA CYS A 81 -7.94 23.37 -11.76
C CYS A 81 -7.46 22.54 -12.97
N SER A 82 -8.36 21.80 -13.59
CA SER A 82 -8.10 21.03 -14.82
C SER A 82 -8.83 21.67 -15.98
N PRO A 83 -8.14 22.19 -17.02
CA PRO A 83 -8.78 22.88 -18.14
C PRO A 83 -9.51 21.94 -19.11
N THR A 84 -9.26 20.63 -19.06
CA THR A 84 -9.77 19.65 -20.04
C THR A 84 -10.62 18.53 -19.40
N PRO A 85 -11.59 17.96 -20.15
CA PRO A 85 -12.20 18.48 -21.38
C PRO A 85 -12.98 19.80 -21.17
N VAL A 86 -13.34 20.14 -19.93
CA VAL A 86 -13.95 21.40 -19.52
C VAL A 86 -13.30 21.80 -18.20
N ALA A 87 -13.07 23.09 -18.00
CA ALA A 87 -12.42 23.60 -16.79
C ALA A 87 -13.23 23.21 -15.54
N ARG A 88 -12.56 22.56 -14.60
CA ARG A 88 -13.17 22.16 -13.33
C ARG A 88 -12.12 22.06 -12.24
N CYS A 89 -12.54 22.20 -10.99
CA CYS A 89 -11.68 21.81 -9.89
C CYS A 89 -11.39 20.31 -9.97
N ARG A 90 -10.11 19.96 -9.84
CA ARG A 90 -9.70 18.56 -9.71
C ARG A 90 -10.30 18.00 -8.43
N VAL A 91 -10.67 16.74 -8.50
CA VAL A 91 -11.21 15.99 -7.37
C VAL A 91 -10.32 14.78 -7.12
N PHE A 92 -10.07 14.49 -5.85
CA PHE A 92 -9.38 13.26 -5.48
C PHE A 92 -10.36 12.10 -5.59
N ALA A 93 -10.12 11.20 -6.54
CA ALA A 93 -10.89 9.98 -6.71
C ALA A 93 -10.13 8.79 -6.08
N PRO A 94 -10.65 8.18 -5.01
CA PRO A 94 -10.08 6.98 -4.42
C PRO A 94 -10.03 5.84 -5.44
N SER A 95 -9.05 4.94 -5.30
CA SER A 95 -8.95 3.74 -6.14
C SER A 95 -9.66 2.53 -5.51
N GLY A 96 -9.88 1.49 -6.32
CA GLY A 96 -10.38 0.20 -5.85
C GLY A 96 -11.87 0.22 -5.43
N PRO A 97 -12.23 -0.34 -4.27
CA PRO A 97 -13.62 -0.51 -3.83
C PRO A 97 -14.23 0.75 -3.18
N VAL A 98 -13.40 1.74 -2.84
CA VAL A 98 -13.81 3.01 -2.22
C VAL A 98 -14.20 4.01 -3.30
N THR A 99 -15.25 4.78 -3.02
CA THR A 99 -15.77 5.87 -3.85
C THR A 99 -15.73 7.18 -3.08
N SER A 100 -15.79 8.32 -3.77
CA SER A 100 -15.88 9.63 -3.12
C SER A 100 -17.15 9.78 -2.26
N GLY A 101 -18.24 9.10 -2.64
CA GLY A 101 -19.50 9.08 -1.88
C GLY A 101 -19.35 8.47 -0.48
N ASP A 102 -18.38 7.58 -0.29
CA ASP A 102 -18.11 7.00 1.04
C ASP A 102 -17.57 8.03 2.02
N ALA A 103 -16.84 9.02 1.53
CA ALA A 103 -16.25 10.07 2.35
C ALA A 103 -17.20 11.25 2.59
N THR A 104 -18.32 11.32 1.86
CA THR A 104 -19.27 12.44 1.88
C THR A 104 -20.69 12.03 2.27
N ALA A 105 -20.87 10.81 2.78
CA ALA A 105 -22.16 10.34 3.29
C ALA A 105 -22.72 11.29 4.37
N ALA A 106 -24.03 11.46 4.38
CA ALA A 106 -24.69 12.31 5.38
C ALA A 106 -24.61 11.69 6.78
N GLY A 107 -24.44 12.53 7.80
CA GLY A 107 -24.43 12.09 9.21
C GLY A 107 -23.10 11.52 9.70
N LEU A 108 -22.01 11.67 8.94
CA LEU A 108 -20.66 11.32 9.40
C LEU A 108 -20.15 12.33 10.44
N ALA A 109 -19.39 11.84 11.43
CA ALA A 109 -18.80 12.63 12.49
C ALA A 109 -17.29 12.43 12.58
N SER A 110 -16.62 13.36 13.26
CA SER A 110 -15.20 13.27 13.58
C SER A 110 -14.99 12.33 14.77
N ILE A 111 -14.21 11.26 14.57
CA ILE A 111 -14.03 10.18 15.55
C ILE A 111 -12.58 10.14 16.02
N THR A 112 -12.41 10.04 17.35
CA THR A 112 -11.11 9.79 17.99
C THR A 112 -11.17 8.49 18.78
N PHE A 113 -10.33 7.52 18.40
CA PHE A 113 -10.09 6.33 19.20
C PHE A 113 -9.03 6.66 20.26
N ALA A 114 -9.47 6.86 21.49
CA ALA A 114 -8.62 7.13 22.66
C ALA A 114 -8.29 5.86 23.48
N THR A 115 -8.98 4.76 23.18
CA THR A 115 -8.77 3.45 23.81
C THR A 115 -8.73 2.37 22.73
N GLY A 116 -7.97 1.31 22.96
CA GLY A 116 -7.90 0.19 22.03
C GLY A 116 -9.27 -0.47 21.83
N THR A 117 -9.57 -0.86 20.60
CA THR A 117 -10.82 -1.55 20.25
C THR A 117 -10.62 -2.44 19.03
N THR A 118 -11.64 -3.24 18.73
CA THR A 118 -11.69 -4.12 17.56
C THR A 118 -12.71 -3.62 16.55
N ILE A 119 -12.31 -3.57 15.29
CA ILE A 119 -13.19 -3.36 14.14
C ILE A 119 -13.39 -4.68 13.42
N ASN A 120 -14.64 -5.06 13.17
CA ASN A 120 -14.97 -6.23 12.38
C ASN A 120 -15.38 -5.82 10.95
N GLY A 121 -14.50 -6.06 9.98
CA GLY A 121 -14.73 -5.72 8.57
C GLY A 121 -15.85 -6.50 7.90
N ALA A 122 -16.31 -7.61 8.49
CA ALA A 122 -17.42 -8.40 7.97
C ALA A 122 -18.78 -7.87 8.42
N THR A 123 -18.88 -7.36 9.65
CA THR A 123 -20.17 -7.01 10.27
C THR A 123 -20.38 -5.50 10.42
N GLY A 124 -19.31 -4.71 10.34
CA GLY A 124 -19.38 -3.26 10.59
C GLY A 124 -19.37 -2.89 12.07
N GLU A 125 -19.20 -3.88 12.95
CA GLU A 125 -19.10 -3.65 14.39
C GLU A 125 -17.76 -2.99 14.75
N ILE A 126 -17.83 -2.03 15.65
CA ILE A 126 -16.68 -1.49 16.38
C ILE A 126 -17.00 -1.63 17.86
N VAL A 127 -16.27 -2.48 18.56
CA VAL A 127 -16.61 -2.90 19.92
C VAL A 127 -16.75 -1.67 20.84
N GLY A 128 -17.94 -1.50 21.42
CA GLY A 128 -18.27 -0.39 22.32
C GLY A 128 -18.53 0.97 21.65
N VAL A 129 -18.38 1.08 20.32
CA VAL A 129 -18.51 2.35 19.58
C VAL A 129 -19.64 2.30 18.57
N ARG A 130 -19.78 1.18 17.84
CA ARG A 130 -20.77 1.02 16.78
C ARG A 130 -21.25 -0.44 16.75
N ALA A 131 -22.57 -0.65 16.76
CA ALA A 131 -23.15 -1.98 16.58
C ALA A 131 -22.98 -2.50 15.13
N ALA A 132 -23.03 -3.81 14.95
CA ALA A 132 -23.05 -4.44 13.63
C ALA A 132 -24.22 -3.96 12.76
N GLY A 133 -24.00 -3.87 11.44
CA GLY A 133 -25.00 -3.48 10.45
C GLY A 133 -24.49 -2.40 9.48
N GLU A 134 -25.13 -2.31 8.30
CA GLU A 134 -24.83 -1.28 7.30
C GLU A 134 -25.50 0.07 7.61
N GLY A 135 -25.03 1.12 6.94
CA GLY A 135 -25.54 2.49 7.08
C GLY A 135 -24.77 3.31 8.09
N VAL A 136 -25.31 4.46 8.47
CA VAL A 136 -24.68 5.38 9.42
C VAL A 136 -25.22 5.13 10.83
N ALA A 137 -24.31 4.89 11.77
CA ALA A 137 -24.62 4.67 13.19
C ALA A 137 -23.50 5.31 14.01
N ASN A 138 -23.88 6.08 15.03
CA ASN A 138 -22.97 6.84 15.89
C ASN A 138 -21.95 7.69 15.12
N GLY A 139 -22.39 8.32 14.02
CA GLY A 139 -21.54 9.18 13.21
C GLY A 139 -20.51 8.45 12.34
N ILE A 140 -20.55 7.13 12.29
CA ILE A 140 -19.67 6.30 11.46
C ILE A 140 -20.55 5.70 10.37
N GLY A 141 -20.08 5.60 9.13
CA GLY A 141 -20.75 4.82 8.07
C GLY A 141 -20.14 3.43 7.96
N PHE A 142 -20.93 2.43 7.55
CA PHE A 142 -20.43 1.13 7.13
C PHE A 142 -21.20 0.58 5.94
N ARG A 143 -20.49 0.00 4.98
CA ARG A 143 -21.06 -0.86 3.94
C ARG A 143 -20.05 -1.91 3.49
N VAL A 144 -20.54 -2.97 2.84
CA VAL A 144 -19.67 -3.99 2.23
C VAL A 144 -19.63 -3.84 0.71
N ALA A 145 -18.44 -3.79 0.13
CA ALA A 145 -18.24 -3.86 -1.32
C ALA A 145 -17.81 -5.27 -1.73
N GLN A 146 -18.63 -5.96 -2.53
CA GLN A 146 -18.27 -7.25 -3.13
C GLN A 146 -17.45 -7.03 -4.40
N ARG A 147 -16.37 -7.79 -4.57
CA ARG A 147 -15.41 -7.66 -5.67
C ARG A 147 -14.98 -9.03 -6.18
N THR A 148 -14.50 -9.05 -7.40
CA THR A 148 -13.83 -10.21 -8.01
C THR A 148 -12.51 -9.72 -8.57
N SER A 149 -11.43 -10.39 -8.18
CA SER A 149 -10.10 -10.04 -8.63
C SER A 149 -9.90 -10.31 -10.11
N ALA A 150 -8.88 -9.70 -10.71
CA ALA A 150 -8.50 -10.01 -12.09
C ALA A 150 -8.19 -11.52 -12.28
N GLY A 151 -7.77 -12.20 -11.22
CA GLY A 151 -7.54 -13.65 -11.18
C GLY A 151 -8.78 -14.49 -10.86
N GLY A 152 -9.98 -13.89 -10.79
CA GLY A 152 -11.24 -14.60 -10.55
C GLY A 152 -11.54 -14.92 -9.09
N VAL A 153 -10.78 -14.38 -8.13
CA VAL A 153 -11.01 -14.60 -6.69
C VAL A 153 -12.06 -13.63 -6.19
N SER A 154 -13.17 -14.13 -5.67
CA SER A 154 -14.18 -13.29 -5.01
C SER A 154 -13.71 -12.85 -3.62
N TYR A 155 -13.86 -11.57 -3.31
CA TYR A 155 -13.52 -10.99 -2.02
C TYR A 155 -14.47 -9.83 -1.67
N ALA A 156 -14.47 -9.42 -0.40
CA ALA A 156 -15.29 -8.34 0.09
C ALA A 156 -14.47 -7.33 0.89
N VAL A 157 -14.88 -6.07 0.85
CA VAL A 157 -14.24 -4.98 1.59
C VAL A 157 -15.26 -4.29 2.48
N GLY A 158 -15.02 -4.29 3.78
CA GLY A 158 -15.77 -3.52 4.77
C GLY A 158 -15.27 -2.07 4.79
N ILE A 159 -16.11 -1.14 4.36
CA ILE A 159 -15.75 0.27 4.20
C ILE A 159 -16.36 1.04 5.35
N PHE A 160 -15.50 1.61 6.19
CA PHE A 160 -15.86 2.47 7.31
C PHE A 160 -15.65 3.93 6.94
N SER A 161 -16.69 4.73 7.08
CA SER A 161 -16.71 6.13 6.69
C SER A 161 -16.74 7.05 7.90
N PHE A 162 -15.97 8.13 7.85
CA PHE A 162 -15.82 9.13 8.90
C PHE A 162 -15.82 10.53 8.31
N GLU A 163 -16.14 11.54 9.12
CA GLU A 163 -15.83 12.92 8.73
C GLU A 163 -14.32 13.17 8.87
N SER A 164 -13.75 12.85 10.03
CA SER A 164 -12.31 12.80 10.31
C SER A 164 -12.03 11.61 11.21
N LEU A 165 -10.82 11.04 11.13
CA LEU A 165 -10.41 9.91 11.94
C LEU A 165 -9.09 10.20 12.65
N MET A 166 -9.07 10.02 13.98
CA MET A 166 -7.85 10.04 14.78
C MET A 166 -7.72 8.73 15.56
N ILE A 167 -6.54 8.11 15.50
CA ILE A 167 -6.14 7.00 16.36
C ILE A 167 -5.05 7.55 17.28
N ALA A 168 -5.35 7.71 18.56
CA ALA A 168 -4.46 8.36 19.50
C ALA A 168 -3.18 7.54 19.75
N SER A 169 -2.11 8.19 20.20
CA SER A 169 -0.86 7.50 20.49
C SER A 169 -1.01 6.49 21.62
N GLY A 170 -0.38 5.31 21.46
CA GLY A 170 -0.52 4.19 22.40
C GLY A 170 -1.82 3.40 22.27
N VAL A 171 -2.71 3.77 21.34
CA VAL A 171 -3.94 3.03 21.04
C VAL A 171 -3.68 2.00 19.94
N GLU A 172 -4.18 0.78 20.12
CA GLU A 172 -4.21 -0.24 19.07
C GLU A 172 -5.65 -0.46 18.58
N LEU A 173 -5.83 -0.36 17.27
CA LEU A 173 -7.06 -0.69 16.57
C LEU A 173 -6.88 -2.05 15.88
N ALA A 174 -7.45 -3.09 16.47
CA ALA A 174 -7.37 -4.45 15.96
C ALA A 174 -8.41 -4.65 14.85
N LEU A 175 -7.96 -4.97 13.63
CA LEU A 175 -8.86 -5.30 12.53
C LEU A 175 -9.10 -6.81 12.49
N ARG A 176 -10.36 -7.22 12.44
CA ARG A 176 -10.81 -8.62 12.45
C ARG A 176 -11.93 -8.83 11.43
N GLY A 177 -12.34 -10.10 11.27
CA GLY A 177 -13.32 -10.52 10.27
C GLY A 177 -12.66 -10.95 8.96
N ALA A 178 -13.45 -11.53 8.05
CA ALA A 178 -12.94 -12.11 6.81
C ALA A 178 -12.68 -11.08 5.70
N ASN A 179 -13.31 -9.91 5.75
CA ASN A 179 -13.24 -8.90 4.70
C ASN A 179 -12.00 -8.01 4.86
N SER A 180 -11.43 -7.55 3.76
CA SER A 180 -10.47 -6.43 3.78
C SER A 180 -11.14 -5.19 4.37
N VAL A 181 -10.37 -4.26 4.93
CA VAL A 181 -10.92 -3.07 5.59
C VAL A 181 -10.49 -1.80 4.88
N ALA A 182 -11.43 -0.90 4.62
CA ALA A 182 -11.13 0.46 4.22
C ALA A 182 -11.59 1.44 5.30
N LEU A 183 -10.71 2.37 5.70
CA LEU A 183 -11.02 3.48 6.59
C LEU A 183 -10.98 4.76 5.76
N VAL A 184 -12.14 5.42 5.62
CA VAL A 184 -12.35 6.51 4.67
C VAL A 184 -12.81 7.76 5.41
N ALA A 185 -12.13 8.87 5.23
CA ALA A 185 -12.50 10.15 5.82
C ALA A 185 -12.73 11.25 4.78
N GLY A 186 -13.77 12.06 4.99
CA GLY A 186 -14.01 13.28 4.19
C GLY A 186 -13.01 14.39 4.43
N LYS A 187 -12.37 14.40 5.61
CA LYS A 187 -11.32 15.33 6.02
C LYS A 187 -10.10 14.52 6.47
N HIS A 188 -9.49 14.84 7.60
CA HIS A 188 -8.17 14.35 8.00
C HIS A 188 -8.20 12.91 8.54
N VAL A 189 -7.11 12.17 8.29
CA VAL A 189 -6.79 10.92 8.98
C VAL A 189 -5.45 11.07 9.71
N GLN A 190 -5.47 10.95 11.04
CA GLN A 190 -4.29 10.96 11.91
C GLN A 190 -4.13 9.60 12.59
N ILE A 191 -2.98 8.95 12.41
CA ILE A 191 -2.68 7.63 12.99
C ILE A 191 -1.43 7.74 13.87
N ASP A 192 -1.62 8.15 15.13
CA ASP A 192 -0.54 8.20 16.13
C ASP A 192 -0.38 6.87 16.89
N GLY A 193 -1.45 6.07 16.90
CA GLY A 193 -1.46 4.69 17.40
C GLY A 193 -1.20 3.67 16.29
N VAL A 194 -1.59 2.42 16.52
CA VAL A 194 -1.36 1.30 15.61
C VAL A 194 -2.67 0.75 15.08
N ILE A 195 -2.75 0.51 13.78
CA ILE A 195 -3.76 -0.35 13.15
C ILE A 195 -3.13 -1.73 12.96
N ASP A 196 -3.65 -2.75 13.65
CA ASP A 196 -3.18 -4.12 13.53
C ASP A 196 -4.11 -4.96 12.65
N ALA A 197 -3.65 -5.22 11.42
CA ALA A 197 -4.33 -6.00 10.40
C ALA A 197 -3.73 -7.41 10.23
N ARG A 198 -2.84 -7.86 11.11
CA ARG A 198 -2.25 -9.22 11.01
C ARG A 198 -3.28 -10.34 11.19
N GLY A 199 -4.42 -10.02 11.79
CA GLY A 199 -5.34 -11.00 12.36
C GLY A 199 -5.04 -11.26 13.83
N ASP A 200 -5.62 -12.31 14.40
CA ASP A 200 -5.28 -12.75 15.76
C ASP A 200 -3.99 -13.58 15.81
N CYS A 201 -3.50 -14.03 14.65
CA CYS A 201 -2.46 -15.03 14.52
C CYS A 201 -2.69 -16.25 15.43
N ALA A 202 -3.96 -16.58 15.68
CA ALA A 202 -4.37 -17.75 16.44
C ALA A 202 -4.69 -18.88 15.47
N GLY A 203 -4.10 -20.05 15.72
CA GLY A 203 -4.19 -21.17 14.78
C GLY A 203 -3.67 -20.78 13.39
N VAL A 204 -4.44 -21.14 12.36
CA VAL A 204 -4.08 -20.92 10.96
C VAL A 204 -4.80 -19.73 10.31
N SER A 205 -5.59 -18.97 11.08
CA SER A 205 -6.42 -17.88 10.53
C SER A 205 -5.57 -16.78 9.87
N GLY A 206 -6.05 -16.27 8.73
CA GLY A 206 -5.50 -15.07 8.10
C GLY A 206 -6.05 -13.79 8.74
N GLY A 207 -5.38 -12.67 8.50
CA GLY A 207 -5.89 -11.34 8.80
C GLY A 207 -7.08 -10.95 7.92
N PRO A 208 -7.71 -9.78 8.14
CA PRO A 208 -8.86 -9.33 7.35
C PRO A 208 -8.56 -9.25 5.86
N GLY A 209 -9.28 -10.02 5.03
CA GLY A 209 -9.02 -10.16 3.59
C GLY A 209 -7.83 -11.06 3.23
N GLY A 210 -7.10 -11.57 4.22
CA GLY A 210 -6.00 -12.53 4.06
C GLY A 210 -6.47 -13.98 4.11
N PHE A 211 -5.61 -14.89 3.67
CA PHE A 211 -5.91 -16.31 3.57
C PHE A 211 -5.29 -17.11 4.73
N ALA A 212 -5.97 -18.17 5.12
CA ALA A 212 -5.51 -19.05 6.18
C ALA A 212 -4.26 -19.86 5.78
N GLY A 213 -3.43 -20.17 6.76
CA GLY A 213 -2.38 -21.19 6.65
C GLY A 213 -2.96 -22.60 6.47
N GLY A 214 -2.09 -23.53 6.12
CA GLY A 214 -2.43 -24.95 6.03
C GLY A 214 -2.67 -25.52 7.41
N ALA A 215 -3.72 -26.32 7.56
CA ALA A 215 -3.88 -27.21 8.70
C ALA A 215 -2.89 -28.39 8.59
N ALA A 216 -3.01 -29.37 9.49
CA ALA A 216 -2.10 -30.52 9.54
C ALA A 216 -1.91 -31.18 8.16
N ASN A 217 -0.67 -31.19 7.66
CA ASN A 217 -0.26 -31.72 6.37
C ASN A 217 -0.99 -31.12 5.14
N THR A 218 -1.50 -29.89 5.22
CA THR A 218 -2.13 -29.23 4.07
C THR A 218 -1.36 -28.00 3.60
N ALA A 219 -1.56 -27.66 2.32
CA ALA A 219 -1.07 -26.42 1.75
C ALA A 219 -1.75 -25.21 2.40
N GLY A 220 -1.05 -24.07 2.38
CA GLY A 220 -1.63 -22.78 2.72
C GLY A 220 -2.69 -22.37 1.69
N LEU A 221 -3.68 -21.60 2.14
CA LEU A 221 -4.70 -21.05 1.26
C LEU A 221 -4.24 -19.75 0.61
N GLY A 222 -4.96 -19.36 -0.44
CA GLY A 222 -4.72 -18.13 -1.20
C GLY A 222 -3.91 -18.36 -2.48
N PRO A 223 -3.88 -17.36 -3.39
CA PRO A 223 -3.23 -17.51 -4.70
C PRO A 223 -1.71 -17.75 -4.61
N GLY A 224 -1.08 -17.31 -3.52
CA GLY A 224 0.32 -17.54 -3.20
C GLY A 224 0.52 -18.53 -2.05
N GLY A 225 -0.41 -19.44 -1.81
CA GLY A 225 -0.33 -20.40 -0.70
C GLY A 225 0.95 -21.25 -0.77
N GLY A 226 1.66 -21.39 0.35
CA GLY A 226 2.77 -22.31 0.47
C GLY A 226 2.31 -23.76 0.27
N GLN A 227 3.16 -24.62 -0.27
CA GLN A 227 2.79 -26.02 -0.55
C GLN A 227 3.42 -26.99 0.45
N VAL A 228 2.84 -28.17 0.55
CA VAL A 228 3.45 -29.35 1.18
C VAL A 228 4.26 -30.10 0.12
N ALA A 229 5.30 -30.84 0.52
CA ALA A 229 6.02 -31.71 -0.39
C ALA A 229 5.11 -32.84 -0.91
N SER A 230 5.10 -33.08 -2.22
CA SER A 230 4.37 -34.19 -2.83
C SER A 230 5.29 -35.41 -2.98
N GLY A 231 4.85 -36.59 -2.51
CA GLY A 231 5.30 -37.86 -3.12
C GLY A 231 6.18 -38.85 -2.35
N VAL A 232 6.40 -38.80 -1.04
CA VAL A 232 6.99 -39.96 -0.32
C VAL A 232 6.69 -39.97 1.17
N GLY A 233 6.35 -41.17 1.70
CA GLY A 233 6.03 -41.38 3.11
C GLY A 233 7.21 -41.18 4.07
N THR A 234 6.88 -41.02 5.36
CA THR A 234 7.76 -40.96 6.55
C THR A 234 8.89 -39.93 6.58
N THR A 235 9.18 -39.22 5.48
CA THR A 235 10.19 -38.17 5.51
C THR A 235 9.54 -36.86 5.92
N ASP A 236 10.15 -36.15 6.88
CA ASP A 236 9.59 -34.93 7.48
C ASP A 236 10.16 -33.64 6.83
N PRO A 237 9.62 -33.14 5.69
CA PRO A 237 9.98 -31.83 5.15
C PRO A 237 9.24 -30.71 5.89
N GLY A 238 9.82 -29.52 5.89
CA GLY A 238 9.16 -28.31 6.39
C GLY A 238 8.06 -27.83 5.46
N GLY A 239 7.11 -27.05 5.96
CA GLY A 239 6.10 -26.40 5.12
C GLY A 239 6.67 -25.25 4.29
N GLY A 240 6.19 -25.08 3.05
CA GLY A 240 6.52 -23.90 2.25
C GLY A 240 5.88 -22.63 2.82
N GLY A 241 6.58 -21.49 2.78
CA GLY A 241 6.04 -20.19 3.15
C GLY A 241 5.11 -19.59 2.09
N GLY A 242 4.13 -18.80 2.51
CA GLY A 242 3.23 -18.08 1.58
C GLY A 242 3.96 -16.97 0.83
N GLY A 243 3.58 -16.72 -0.42
CA GLY A 243 4.04 -15.59 -1.23
C GLY A 243 3.00 -14.48 -1.30
N TYR A 244 3.39 -13.26 -1.68
CA TYR A 244 2.48 -12.22 -2.18
C TYR A 244 3.20 -11.24 -3.12
N ALA A 245 3.88 -10.22 -2.60
CA ALA A 245 4.68 -9.30 -3.43
C ALA A 245 6.01 -9.90 -3.88
N ALA A 246 6.48 -10.88 -3.11
CA ALA A 246 7.64 -11.70 -3.37
C ALA A 246 7.32 -13.15 -2.99
N PRO A 247 8.07 -14.13 -3.53
CA PRO A 247 7.85 -15.52 -3.16
C PRO A 247 8.14 -15.76 -1.68
N GLY A 248 7.48 -16.78 -1.12
CA GLY A 248 7.89 -17.35 0.17
C GLY A 248 9.20 -18.12 0.07
N GLY A 249 9.67 -18.63 1.20
CA GLY A 249 10.74 -19.61 1.28
C GLY A 249 10.22 -21.03 1.09
N ARG A 250 11.06 -21.89 0.54
CA ARG A 250 10.82 -23.34 0.51
C ARG A 250 10.89 -23.89 1.92
N GLY A 251 10.13 -24.95 2.20
CA GLY A 251 10.35 -25.72 3.42
C GLY A 251 11.67 -26.48 3.34
N GLY A 252 12.31 -26.73 4.48
CA GLY A 252 13.53 -27.52 4.53
C GLY A 252 13.31 -28.94 3.97
N PRO A 253 14.37 -29.58 3.45
CA PRO A 253 14.23 -30.80 2.67
C PRO A 253 13.94 -32.02 3.54
N THR A 254 13.47 -33.10 2.91
CA THR A 254 13.54 -34.45 3.46
C THR A 254 14.99 -34.93 3.59
N ALA A 255 15.21 -36.09 4.23
CA ALA A 255 16.52 -36.75 4.20
C ALA A 255 16.97 -37.13 2.77
N THR A 256 16.03 -37.26 1.84
CA THR A 256 16.28 -37.57 0.42
C THR A 256 16.39 -36.32 -0.47
N GLY A 257 16.37 -35.12 0.11
CA GLY A 257 16.55 -33.87 -0.63
C GLY A 257 15.29 -33.33 -1.33
N ILE A 258 14.10 -33.77 -0.92
CA ILE A 258 12.82 -33.31 -1.47
C ILE A 258 12.33 -32.09 -0.68
N TYR A 259 11.95 -31.02 -1.38
CA TYR A 259 11.53 -29.75 -0.76
C TYR A 259 10.03 -29.51 -0.92
N SER A 260 9.44 -28.86 0.07
CA SER A 260 8.13 -28.22 -0.08
C SER A 260 8.26 -26.95 -0.91
N VAL A 261 7.31 -26.73 -1.83
CA VAL A 261 7.35 -25.61 -2.76
C VAL A 261 6.90 -24.33 -2.06
N ALA A 262 7.65 -23.25 -2.28
CA ALA A 262 7.29 -21.91 -1.80
C ALA A 262 6.04 -21.37 -2.51
N GLY A 263 5.28 -20.54 -1.81
CA GLY A 263 4.19 -19.76 -2.38
C GLY A 263 4.69 -18.75 -3.43
N VAL A 264 3.92 -18.58 -4.50
CA VAL A 264 4.24 -17.71 -5.64
C VAL A 264 3.82 -16.25 -5.40
N VAL A 265 4.33 -15.34 -6.22
CA VAL A 265 3.91 -13.93 -6.29
C VAL A 265 2.52 -13.83 -6.92
N TYR A 266 1.66 -12.95 -6.41
CA TYR A 266 0.37 -12.62 -7.02
C TYR A 266 -0.04 -11.16 -6.77
N GLY A 267 -1.16 -10.77 -7.38
CA GLY A 267 -1.64 -9.38 -7.40
C GLY A 267 -0.72 -8.47 -8.21
N ASP A 268 -1.06 -7.19 -8.24
CA ASP A 268 -0.34 -6.17 -8.99
C ASP A 268 0.25 -5.09 -8.06
N ALA A 269 1.24 -4.35 -8.56
CA ALA A 269 1.90 -3.28 -7.80
C ALA A 269 0.97 -2.07 -7.55
N GLU A 270 -0.02 -1.87 -8.41
CA GLU A 270 -1.02 -0.82 -8.27
C GLU A 270 -2.12 -1.19 -7.26
N LEU A 271 -2.08 -2.39 -6.67
CA LEU A 271 -3.08 -2.90 -5.73
C LEU A 271 -4.51 -2.64 -6.24
N THR A 272 -4.76 -2.97 -7.51
CA THR A 272 -6.10 -2.86 -8.10
C THR A 272 -7.12 -3.73 -7.36
N ASP A 273 -6.64 -4.82 -6.77
CA ASP A 273 -7.37 -5.69 -5.86
C ASP A 273 -6.85 -5.58 -4.43
N LEU A 274 -7.73 -5.24 -3.49
CA LEU A 274 -7.41 -5.14 -2.06
C LEU A 274 -7.50 -6.52 -1.39
N LEU A 275 -6.62 -7.43 -1.80
CA LEU A 275 -6.47 -8.77 -1.24
C LEU A 275 -5.38 -8.82 -0.18
N GLY A 276 -5.59 -9.59 0.88
CA GLY A 276 -4.56 -9.85 1.89
C GLY A 276 -3.53 -10.89 1.43
N GLY A 277 -2.60 -11.20 2.33
CA GLY A 277 -1.53 -12.17 2.14
C GLY A 277 -2.04 -13.61 2.12
N SER A 278 -1.24 -14.51 1.58
CA SER A 278 -1.51 -15.95 1.52
C SER A 278 -0.89 -16.70 2.70
N GLY A 279 -1.49 -17.85 3.03
CA GLY A 279 -1.01 -18.71 4.11
C GLY A 279 0.23 -19.52 3.74
N GLY A 280 1.05 -19.86 4.74
CA GLY A 280 2.07 -20.91 4.63
C GLY A 280 1.46 -22.31 4.78
N ALA A 281 2.15 -23.34 4.29
CA ALA A 281 1.76 -24.74 4.51
C ALA A 281 2.19 -25.25 5.88
N ASP A 282 1.60 -26.36 6.31
CA ASP A 282 2.14 -27.13 7.44
C ASP A 282 3.37 -27.97 7.05
N GLY A 283 4.18 -28.33 8.04
CA GLY A 283 5.23 -29.34 7.91
C GLY A 283 4.70 -30.75 8.18
N PHE A 284 5.36 -31.78 7.64
CA PHE A 284 4.91 -33.16 7.86
C PHE A 284 5.11 -33.59 9.33
N ASN A 285 4.17 -34.36 9.89
CA ASN A 285 4.19 -34.81 11.30
C ASN A 285 4.34 -33.67 12.35
N GLY A 286 4.03 -32.42 11.99
CA GLY A 286 4.19 -31.26 12.88
C GLY A 286 3.21 -31.18 14.05
N GLY A 287 2.28 -32.13 14.16
CA GLY A 287 1.21 -32.08 15.16
C GLY A 287 0.14 -31.04 14.82
N VAL A 288 -0.61 -30.58 15.83
CA VAL A 288 -1.85 -29.77 15.69
C VAL A 288 -1.67 -28.32 15.24
N ASN A 289 -0.49 -27.94 14.74
CA ASN A 289 -0.06 -26.55 14.66
C ASN A 289 0.54 -26.27 13.28
N GLY A 290 -0.29 -25.74 12.38
CA GLY A 290 -0.03 -25.69 10.94
C GLY A 290 0.84 -24.55 10.41
N GLY A 291 0.50 -24.05 9.23
CA GLY A 291 1.15 -22.87 8.62
C GLY A 291 0.67 -21.53 9.21
N GLY A 292 1.46 -20.48 8.96
CA GLY A 292 1.08 -19.11 9.26
C GLY A 292 0.00 -18.57 8.34
N GLY A 293 -1.04 -17.93 8.88
CA GLY A 293 -2.00 -17.16 8.09
C GLY A 293 -1.38 -15.91 7.47
N GLY A 294 -1.87 -15.50 6.31
CA GLY A 294 -1.42 -14.28 5.64
C GLY A 294 -1.95 -13.01 6.31
N GLY A 295 -1.21 -11.92 6.18
CA GLY A 295 -1.59 -10.62 6.74
C GLY A 295 -2.82 -10.02 6.06
N GLY A 296 -3.55 -9.15 6.74
CA GLY A 296 -4.76 -8.53 6.22
C GLY A 296 -4.50 -7.40 5.21
N ALA A 297 -5.56 -6.95 4.55
CA ALA A 297 -5.54 -5.85 3.61
C ALA A 297 -6.28 -4.63 4.15
N VAL A 298 -5.61 -3.48 4.11
CA VAL A 298 -6.12 -2.21 4.62
C VAL A 298 -5.96 -1.11 3.58
N GLN A 299 -7.01 -0.33 3.37
CA GLN A 299 -6.97 0.90 2.60
C GLN A 299 -7.31 2.09 3.51
N ILE A 300 -6.47 3.12 3.51
CA ILE A 300 -6.71 4.39 4.19
C ILE A 300 -6.95 5.44 3.13
N VAL A 301 -8.08 6.12 3.22
CA VAL A 301 -8.48 7.16 2.27
C VAL A 301 -8.83 8.44 3.02
N SER A 302 -8.31 9.56 2.54
CA SER A 302 -8.73 10.90 2.95
C SER A 302 -8.95 11.78 1.73
N LEU A 303 -9.97 12.64 1.75
CA LEU A 303 -10.12 13.70 0.75
C LEU A 303 -9.30 14.97 1.06
N ARG A 304 -8.50 14.96 2.13
CA ARG A 304 -7.64 16.09 2.56
C ARG A 304 -6.19 15.63 2.78
N ASP A 305 -5.93 14.94 3.87
CA ASP A 305 -4.60 14.43 4.19
C ASP A 305 -4.63 13.20 5.10
N VAL A 306 -3.55 12.42 5.00
CA VAL A 306 -3.23 11.33 5.90
C VAL A 306 -1.88 11.61 6.55
N THR A 307 -1.85 11.60 7.88
CA THR A 307 -0.62 11.62 8.67
C THR A 307 -0.52 10.34 9.50
N ILE A 308 0.63 9.66 9.42
CA ILE A 308 0.93 8.45 10.17
C ILE A 308 2.17 8.69 11.03
N GLY A 309 2.05 8.41 12.32
CA GLY A 309 2.99 8.88 13.36
C GLY A 309 2.79 10.36 13.67
N GLY A 310 3.73 10.95 14.41
CA GLY A 310 3.66 12.35 14.88
C GLY A 310 3.29 12.48 16.36
N GLY A 311 2.67 11.46 16.95
CA GLY A 311 2.50 11.31 18.40
C GLY A 311 3.81 10.95 19.16
N PRO A 312 3.76 10.81 20.50
CA PRO A 312 4.92 10.51 21.33
C PRO A 312 5.48 9.08 21.19
N SER A 313 4.69 8.13 20.67
CA SER A 313 5.08 6.72 20.47
C SER A 313 5.04 6.33 19.00
N VAL A 314 5.59 5.16 18.65
CA VAL A 314 5.48 4.63 17.29
C VAL A 314 4.01 4.43 16.93
N GLY A 315 3.62 4.97 15.77
CA GLY A 315 2.29 4.82 15.18
C GLY A 315 2.40 4.24 13.78
N GLY A 316 1.38 3.53 13.31
CA GLY A 316 1.49 2.85 12.03
C GLY A 316 0.41 1.84 11.67
N ILE A 317 0.66 1.13 10.58
CA ILE A 317 -0.19 0.05 10.09
C ILE A 317 0.64 -1.22 9.99
N ASN A 318 0.20 -2.28 10.67
CA ASN A 318 0.83 -3.60 10.62
C ASN A 318 -0.08 -4.58 9.88
N ALA A 319 0.27 -4.90 8.65
CA ALA A 319 -0.32 -5.95 7.82
C ALA A 319 0.61 -7.16 7.70
N GLY A 320 1.43 -7.44 8.72
CA GLY A 320 2.35 -8.57 8.72
C GLY A 320 1.66 -9.94 8.65
N GLY A 321 2.35 -10.92 8.05
CA GLY A 321 1.92 -12.32 8.06
C GLY A 321 2.21 -12.99 9.39
N CYS A 322 1.43 -14.02 9.73
CA CYS A 322 1.67 -14.80 10.94
C CYS A 322 2.82 -15.80 10.73
N GLY A 323 3.59 -16.08 11.77
CA GLY A 323 4.66 -17.09 11.69
C GLY A 323 4.10 -18.51 11.53
N GLY A 324 4.87 -19.41 10.92
CA GLY A 324 4.61 -20.84 10.96
C GLY A 324 4.85 -21.39 12.36
N PHE A 325 4.17 -22.47 12.72
CA PHE A 325 4.37 -23.08 14.03
C PHE A 325 5.66 -23.90 14.07
N ALA A 326 6.44 -23.69 15.13
CA ALA A 326 7.47 -24.64 15.53
C ALA A 326 6.83 -25.90 16.14
N SER A 327 7.41 -27.07 15.86
CA SER A 327 6.88 -28.33 16.39
C SER A 327 8.00 -29.33 16.72
N ALA A 328 7.63 -30.43 17.38
CA ALA A 328 8.53 -31.56 17.61
C ALA A 328 8.84 -32.34 16.30
N GLY A 329 7.98 -32.20 15.29
CA GLY A 329 8.19 -32.69 13.93
C GLY A 329 8.75 -31.58 13.03
N SER A 330 8.26 -31.51 11.79
CA SER A 330 8.60 -30.43 10.89
C SER A 330 7.91 -29.12 11.23
N GLY A 331 8.60 -28.01 10.95
CA GLY A 331 8.04 -26.68 11.12
C GLY A 331 7.10 -26.27 9.99
N GLY A 332 6.04 -25.55 10.32
CA GLY A 332 5.13 -24.93 9.35
C GLY A 332 5.76 -23.71 8.66
N GLY A 333 5.33 -23.40 7.44
CA GLY A 333 5.75 -22.21 6.71
C GLY A 333 5.09 -20.94 7.25
N GLY A 334 5.80 -19.80 7.16
CA GLY A 334 5.27 -18.49 7.51
C GLY A 334 4.26 -17.97 6.48
N GLY A 335 3.24 -17.24 6.93
CA GLY A 335 2.30 -16.54 6.05
C GLY A 335 2.92 -15.27 5.47
N SER A 336 2.49 -14.88 4.26
CA SER A 336 2.97 -13.63 3.66
C SER A 336 2.35 -12.40 4.31
N GLY A 337 3.03 -11.25 4.18
CA GLY A 337 2.43 -9.96 4.52
C GLY A 337 1.22 -9.64 3.63
N GLY A 338 0.36 -8.73 4.08
CA GLY A 338 -0.86 -8.32 3.40
C GLY A 338 -0.71 -7.06 2.54
N ALA A 339 -1.80 -6.31 2.38
CA ALA A 339 -1.82 -5.11 1.54
C ALA A 339 -2.06 -3.85 2.37
N ILE A 340 -1.32 -2.79 2.08
CA ILE A 340 -1.56 -1.46 2.65
C ILE A 340 -1.68 -0.46 1.50
N VAL A 341 -2.81 0.22 1.41
CA VAL A 341 -3.04 1.32 0.48
C VAL A 341 -3.26 2.60 1.29
N VAL A 342 -2.53 3.67 0.98
CA VAL A 342 -2.76 5.00 1.55
C VAL A 342 -2.98 5.99 0.42
N GLU A 343 -4.13 6.66 0.43
CA GLU A 343 -4.61 7.54 -0.62
C GLU A 343 -5.14 8.84 -0.04
N ALA A 344 -4.47 9.94 -0.35
CA ALA A 344 -4.93 11.28 0.01
C ALA A 344 -4.25 12.34 -0.85
N PRO A 345 -4.81 13.55 -1.01
CA PRO A 345 -4.10 14.65 -1.64
C PRO A 345 -2.71 14.89 -1.08
N ARG A 346 -2.55 14.81 0.25
CA ARG A 346 -1.28 14.92 0.95
C ARG A 346 -1.08 13.74 1.89
N ILE A 347 0.10 13.13 1.84
CA ILE A 347 0.48 12.03 2.74
C ILE A 347 1.77 12.40 3.47
N ILE A 348 1.74 12.26 4.80
CA ILE A 348 2.89 12.45 5.68
C ILE A 348 3.11 11.17 6.49
N LEU A 349 4.28 10.56 6.33
CA LEU A 349 4.78 9.52 7.22
C LEU A 349 5.84 10.14 8.12
N ALA A 350 5.45 10.49 9.36
CA ALA A 350 6.34 11.12 10.34
C ALA A 350 7.51 10.19 10.72
N GLY A 351 8.53 10.72 11.40
CA GLY A 351 9.76 9.97 11.73
C GLY A 351 9.56 8.69 12.56
N ASN A 352 8.48 8.63 13.34
CA ASN A 352 8.03 7.47 14.12
C ASN A 352 6.83 6.74 13.48
N GLY A 353 6.42 7.13 12.28
CA GLY A 353 5.41 6.47 11.49
C GLY A 353 5.95 5.19 10.85
N VAL A 354 5.16 4.11 10.85
CA VAL A 354 5.56 2.83 10.28
C VAL A 354 4.45 2.22 9.42
N LEU A 355 4.80 1.78 8.21
CA LEU A 355 3.97 0.93 7.38
C LEU A 355 4.68 -0.41 7.19
N ALA A 356 4.08 -1.50 7.67
CA ALA A 356 4.71 -2.81 7.69
C ALA A 356 3.79 -3.90 7.13
N ALA A 357 4.14 -4.45 5.98
CA ALA A 357 3.52 -5.63 5.37
C ALA A 357 4.56 -6.77 5.30
N ASN A 358 5.20 -7.10 6.42
CA ASN A 358 6.28 -8.09 6.49
C ASN A 358 5.77 -9.53 6.45
N GLY A 359 6.55 -10.46 5.91
CA GLY A 359 6.25 -11.89 6.01
C GLY A 359 6.50 -12.43 7.42
N GLY A 360 5.75 -13.46 7.82
CA GLY A 360 6.00 -14.23 9.03
C GLY A 360 7.20 -15.17 8.89
N GLY A 361 7.86 -15.49 10.00
CA GLY A 361 8.95 -16.47 10.04
C GLY A 361 8.41 -17.91 9.95
N GLY A 362 9.19 -18.82 9.37
CA GLY A 362 8.92 -20.24 9.38
C GLY A 362 9.17 -20.88 10.74
N GLY A 363 8.40 -21.92 11.05
CA GLY A 363 8.55 -22.76 12.23
C GLY A 363 9.86 -23.53 12.21
N GLY A 364 10.52 -23.65 13.36
CA GLY A 364 11.62 -24.57 13.56
C GLY A 364 11.13 -26.00 13.76
N ALA A 365 12.04 -26.95 13.56
CA ALA A 365 11.83 -28.36 13.88
C ALA A 365 12.36 -28.71 15.27
N GLU A 366 11.88 -29.83 15.82
CA GLU A 366 12.35 -30.42 17.09
C GLU A 366 12.22 -29.50 18.32
N VAL A 367 11.23 -28.60 18.32
CA VAL A 367 10.97 -27.66 19.41
C VAL A 367 9.77 -28.12 20.24
N THR A 368 9.91 -28.17 21.57
CA THR A 368 8.85 -28.61 22.49
C THR A 368 7.83 -27.51 22.83
N ALA A 369 8.09 -26.27 22.44
CA ALA A 369 7.19 -25.14 22.61
C ALA A 369 6.75 -24.59 21.25
N ALA A 370 5.44 -24.34 21.11
CA ALA A 370 4.86 -23.72 19.93
C ALA A 370 5.24 -22.23 19.86
N VAL A 371 6.47 -21.95 19.42
CA VAL A 371 6.94 -20.59 19.14
C VAL A 371 6.53 -20.22 17.72
N ARG A 372 6.11 -18.97 17.53
CA ARG A 372 5.83 -18.36 16.23
C ARG A 372 6.47 -16.98 16.18
N GLN A 373 6.83 -16.53 14.98
CA GLN A 373 7.41 -15.21 14.77
C GLN A 373 6.62 -14.52 13.67
N HIS A 374 5.80 -13.54 14.05
CA HIS A 374 4.92 -12.80 13.15
C HIS A 374 5.68 -11.63 12.50
N GLY A 375 5.19 -11.14 11.36
CA GLY A 375 5.61 -9.87 10.81
C GLY A 375 5.39 -8.74 11.83
N ALA A 376 6.47 -8.06 12.20
CA ALA A 376 6.44 -6.96 13.17
C ALA A 376 6.19 -5.61 12.50
N LEU A 377 5.72 -4.63 13.28
CA LEU A 377 5.63 -3.23 12.87
C LEU A 377 7.05 -2.63 12.82
N GLY A 378 7.71 -2.74 11.67
CA GLY A 378 9.08 -2.26 11.46
C GLY A 378 9.68 -2.77 10.15
N ALA A 379 10.98 -2.58 9.96
CA ALA A 379 11.70 -3.06 8.77
C ALA A 379 12.44 -4.40 8.97
N SER A 380 12.47 -4.90 10.21
CA SER A 380 13.16 -6.15 10.51
C SER A 380 12.36 -7.36 10.04
N PRO A 381 13.00 -8.35 9.41
CA PRO A 381 12.34 -9.60 9.06
C PRO A 381 11.91 -10.34 10.33
N ALA A 382 10.76 -11.01 10.27
CA ALA A 382 10.38 -11.94 11.31
C ALA A 382 11.41 -13.08 11.36
N PRO A 383 12.08 -13.33 12.51
CA PRO A 383 13.08 -14.37 12.60
C PRO A 383 12.44 -15.76 12.46
N ALA A 384 13.27 -16.77 12.24
CA ALA A 384 12.83 -18.16 12.34
C ALA A 384 12.33 -18.47 13.77
N ALA A 385 11.24 -19.24 13.89
CA ALA A 385 10.76 -19.71 15.18
C ALA A 385 11.46 -21.01 15.60
N GLY A 386 12.76 -20.94 15.89
CA GLY A 386 13.58 -22.11 16.27
C GLY A 386 14.54 -22.58 15.17
N SER A 387 15.19 -23.71 15.40
CA SER A 387 16.24 -24.23 14.52
C SER A 387 15.67 -24.66 13.16
N GLY A 388 16.31 -24.19 12.09
CA GLY A 388 15.98 -24.58 10.72
C GLY A 388 14.79 -23.85 10.09
N GLY A 389 14.07 -22.99 10.81
CA GLY A 389 13.05 -22.14 10.18
C GLY A 389 13.68 -21.07 9.27
N GLY A 390 12.95 -20.66 8.25
CA GLY A 390 13.32 -19.53 7.40
C GLY A 390 12.79 -18.19 7.92
N ALA A 391 13.57 -17.12 7.85
CA ALA A 391 13.09 -15.78 8.19
C ALA A 391 12.08 -15.25 7.15
N GLY A 392 11.13 -14.42 7.59
CA GLY A 392 10.16 -13.74 6.72
C GLY A 392 10.80 -12.63 5.88
N GLY A 393 10.15 -12.26 4.78
CA GLY A 393 10.56 -11.13 3.93
C GLY A 393 10.23 -9.77 4.54
N ALA A 394 11.16 -8.81 4.47
CA ALA A 394 11.00 -7.45 4.99
C ALA A 394 12.04 -6.48 4.39
N GLY A 395 11.80 -5.17 4.56
CA GLY A 395 12.72 -4.12 4.15
C GLY A 395 13.13 -4.24 2.68
N ALA A 396 14.43 -4.24 2.41
CA ALA A 396 14.98 -4.42 1.06
C ALA A 396 15.06 -5.88 0.58
N SER A 397 14.70 -6.86 1.41
CA SER A 397 14.70 -8.29 1.09
C SER A 397 13.27 -8.84 1.17
N PRO A 398 12.45 -8.62 0.12
CA PRO A 398 11.02 -8.91 0.16
C PRO A 398 10.70 -10.41 0.16
N ALA A 399 11.59 -11.26 -0.37
CA ALA A 399 11.39 -12.71 -0.41
C ALA A 399 11.62 -13.38 0.96
N GLY A 400 10.79 -14.37 1.28
CA GLY A 400 11.00 -15.25 2.43
C GLY A 400 12.26 -16.10 2.24
N LYS A 401 12.90 -16.48 3.36
CA LYS A 401 14.06 -17.38 3.33
C LYS A 401 13.61 -18.83 3.42
N ASP A 402 14.33 -19.70 2.73
CA ASP A 402 14.13 -21.14 2.81
C ASP A 402 14.38 -21.66 4.23
N GLY A 403 13.62 -22.66 4.63
CA GLY A 403 13.93 -23.48 5.79
C GLY A 403 15.10 -24.42 5.51
N SER A 404 15.66 -24.98 6.57
CA SER A 404 16.75 -25.95 6.51
C SER A 404 16.46 -27.16 7.39
N LYS A 405 17.29 -28.19 7.25
CA LYS A 405 17.21 -29.43 8.03
C LYS A 405 18.43 -29.54 8.94
N PRO A 406 18.38 -29.00 10.18
CA PRO A 406 19.49 -29.11 11.12
C PRO A 406 19.60 -30.49 11.80
N GLY A 407 18.58 -31.36 11.67
CA GLY A 407 18.46 -32.64 12.37
C GLY A 407 17.55 -33.65 11.67
N GLY A 408 16.75 -34.41 12.43
CA GLY A 408 15.82 -35.41 11.93
C GLY A 408 14.63 -34.80 11.16
N ALA A 409 14.11 -33.69 11.67
CA ALA A 409 13.02 -32.92 11.05
C ALA A 409 13.49 -31.58 10.45
N ALA A 410 12.71 -31.05 9.50
CA ALA A 410 13.04 -29.85 8.75
C ALA A 410 12.18 -28.64 9.14
N GLY A 411 12.78 -27.45 9.18
CA GLY A 411 12.04 -26.22 9.46
C GLY A 411 11.29 -25.69 8.24
N GLY A 412 10.23 -24.93 8.49
CA GLY A 412 9.41 -24.31 7.45
C GLY A 412 10.07 -23.09 6.81
N GLY A 413 9.68 -22.77 5.59
CA GLY A 413 10.11 -21.56 4.89
C GLY A 413 9.42 -20.30 5.44
N GLY A 414 10.12 -19.17 5.42
CA GLY A 414 9.53 -17.88 5.80
C GLY A 414 8.53 -17.37 4.76
N GLY A 415 7.55 -16.58 5.18
CA GLY A 415 6.61 -15.92 4.28
C GLY A 415 7.27 -14.78 3.50
N GLY A 416 6.87 -14.57 2.26
CA GLY A 416 7.21 -13.38 1.49
C GLY A 416 6.53 -12.14 2.07
N CYS A 417 7.04 -10.95 1.77
CA CYS A 417 6.36 -9.74 2.16
C CYS A 417 5.06 -9.49 1.35
N GLY A 418 4.26 -8.59 1.89
CA GLY A 418 3.09 -8.03 1.24
C GLY A 418 3.40 -6.79 0.41
N ARG A 419 2.35 -6.05 0.06
CA ARG A 419 2.41 -4.89 -0.85
C ARG A 419 2.03 -3.61 -0.13
N ILE A 420 2.69 -2.51 -0.50
CA ILE A 420 2.33 -1.17 -0.03
C ILE A 420 2.14 -0.25 -1.23
N LYS A 421 1.05 0.52 -1.26
CA LYS A 421 0.81 1.58 -2.24
C LYS A 421 0.57 2.90 -1.53
N LEU A 422 1.32 3.91 -1.93
CA LEU A 422 1.12 5.30 -1.53
C LEU A 422 0.77 6.11 -2.78
N ARG A 423 -0.36 6.80 -2.76
CA ARG A 423 -0.79 7.66 -3.87
C ARG A 423 -1.25 9.01 -3.33
N ALA A 424 -0.56 10.06 -3.76
CA ALA A 424 -0.89 11.43 -3.41
C ALA A 424 -0.90 12.37 -4.60
N PHE A 425 -1.53 13.53 -4.42
CA PHE A 425 -1.44 14.62 -5.38
C PHE A 425 -0.12 15.38 -5.17
N ASP A 426 0.12 15.78 -3.92
CA ASP A 426 1.33 16.46 -3.47
C ASP A 426 2.49 15.47 -3.29
N PRO A 427 3.75 15.96 -3.24
CA PRO A 427 4.88 15.15 -2.83
C PRO A 427 4.64 14.49 -1.47
N ILE A 428 4.89 13.18 -1.39
CA ILE A 428 4.72 12.37 -0.19
C ILE A 428 5.94 12.58 0.71
N ASP A 429 5.71 13.10 1.92
CA ASP A 429 6.75 13.30 2.94
C ASP A 429 7.00 12.00 3.71
N LEU A 430 8.10 11.32 3.40
CA LEU A 430 8.46 10.02 3.98
C LEU A 430 9.67 10.13 4.90
N ARG A 431 9.40 10.29 6.21
CA ARG A 431 10.42 10.34 7.27
C ARG A 431 10.47 9.08 8.11
N GLY A 432 9.40 8.29 8.09
CA GLY A 432 9.26 7.05 8.84
C GLY A 432 9.72 5.81 8.09
N VAL A 433 9.29 4.64 8.58
CA VAL A 433 9.66 3.34 8.03
C VAL A 433 8.58 2.80 7.11
N VAL A 434 8.99 2.36 5.92
CA VAL A 434 8.14 1.60 4.99
C VAL A 434 8.80 0.25 4.76
N SER A 435 8.09 -0.84 5.08
CA SER A 435 8.57 -2.21 4.92
C SER A 435 7.48 -3.07 4.28
N PRO A 436 7.68 -3.56 3.05
CA PRO A 436 8.91 -3.52 2.25
C PRO A 436 9.37 -2.12 1.86
N ALA A 437 10.68 -1.97 1.67
CA ALA A 437 11.27 -0.68 1.30
C ALA A 437 10.80 -0.22 -0.09
N ILE A 438 10.72 1.09 -0.29
CA ILE A 438 10.56 1.67 -1.63
C ILE A 438 11.71 1.20 -2.52
N GLY A 439 11.41 0.80 -3.75
CA GLY A 439 12.39 0.23 -4.69
C GLY A 439 12.62 -1.28 -4.56
N SER A 440 12.00 -1.95 -3.58
CA SER A 440 12.04 -3.43 -3.47
C SER A 440 11.21 -4.17 -4.54
N GLY A 441 10.41 -3.44 -5.33
CA GLY A 441 9.38 -4.00 -6.22
C GLY A 441 8.07 -4.36 -5.52
N ALA A 442 8.02 -4.32 -4.19
CA ALA A 442 6.83 -4.61 -3.38
C ALA A 442 6.09 -3.35 -2.88
N THR A 443 6.71 -2.17 -3.03
CA THR A 443 6.14 -0.88 -2.63
C THR A 443 6.05 0.06 -3.82
N ALA A 444 4.85 0.52 -4.14
CA ALA A 444 4.56 1.53 -5.16
C ALA A 444 4.30 2.89 -4.52
N LYS A 445 4.85 3.93 -5.15
CA LYS A 445 4.70 5.33 -4.75
C LYS A 445 4.34 6.12 -6.00
N SER A 446 3.21 6.82 -5.98
CA SER A 446 2.79 7.74 -7.05
C SER A 446 2.42 9.12 -6.52
N GLU A 447 2.86 10.14 -7.25
CA GLU A 447 2.68 11.57 -6.98
C GLU A 447 2.21 12.23 -8.27
N GLY A 448 1.45 13.33 -8.17
CA GLY A 448 0.83 13.96 -9.34
C GLY A 448 -0.43 13.20 -9.77
N GLY A 449 -1.59 13.83 -9.49
CA GLY A 449 -2.91 13.21 -9.68
C GLY A 449 -3.31 12.92 -11.12
#